data_AF-A0AAW5K742-F1
#
_entry.id   AF-A0AAW5K742-F1
#
_cell.length_a   1.000
_cell.length_b   1.000
_cell.length_c   1.000
_cell.angle_alpha   90.00
_cell.angle_beta   90.00
_cell.angle_gamma   90.00
#
_symmetry.space_group_name_H-M   'P 1'
#
loop_
_entity.id
_entity.type
_entity.pdbx_description
1 polymer ?
#
loop_
_entity_poly.entity_id
_entity_poly.type
_entity_poly.pdbx_seq_one_letter_code
_entity_poly.pdbx_strand_id
1 'polypeptide(L)'
;ADKYGNICGTLGKSACGSLGYAYTDADYADKVVVITDNLVQYPAAPVSIPQTKADLVVEVPSIGDPAGIVSGTTKVTRDPLRLLISSYASKLIEASPYFKEGISFQTGAGGIPLAVTAFMKEAMIKKGIKGSFGLGGITGYFVELLKEGLVDKLMDVQSFDLDAVRSIRENPNHIEISADWYANPWNCGAAVNMLDVVILGATEVDTDFNANVNTEA
;
A
#
# COMPACT_ATOMS: atom_id res chain seq x y z
N ALA A 1 5.54 6.55 -19.53
CA ALA A 1 4.62 5.89 -20.49
C ALA A 1 5.28 5.79 -21.87
N ASP A 2 4.83 4.92 -22.76
CA ASP A 2 5.19 5.00 -24.19
C ASP A 2 4.22 5.90 -24.97
N LYS A 3 4.56 6.20 -26.24
CA LYS A 3 3.75 7.05 -27.12
C LYS A 3 2.36 6.49 -27.46
N TYR A 4 2.09 5.22 -27.14
CA TYR A 4 0.84 4.56 -27.48
C TYR A 4 -0.03 4.29 -26.24
N GLY A 5 0.43 4.68 -25.06
CA GLY A 5 -0.39 4.72 -23.86
C GLY A 5 -0.17 3.57 -22.88
N ASN A 6 0.88 2.75 -23.02
CA ASN A 6 1.25 1.82 -21.95
C ASN A 6 1.93 2.60 -20.80
N ILE A 7 1.42 2.42 -19.58
CA ILE A 7 1.80 3.19 -18.40
C ILE A 7 2.23 2.25 -17.26
N CYS A 8 3.25 2.65 -16.49
CA CYS A 8 3.55 2.10 -15.17
C CYS A 8 4.01 3.22 -14.23
N GLY A 9 3.82 3.01 -12.93
CA GLY A 9 4.31 3.93 -11.88
C GLY A 9 5.70 3.58 -11.34
N THR A 10 6.36 2.54 -11.85
CA THR A 10 7.57 1.96 -11.26
C THR A 10 8.88 2.38 -11.94
N LEU A 11 8.79 3.12 -13.06
CA LEU A 11 9.93 3.56 -13.86
C LEU A 11 9.88 5.07 -14.11
N GLY A 12 11.07 5.66 -14.33
CA GLY A 12 11.22 7.08 -14.60
C GLY A 12 11.58 7.88 -13.36
N LYS A 13 11.84 9.17 -13.59
CA LYS A 13 12.34 10.06 -12.54
C LYS A 13 11.30 10.36 -11.46
N SER A 14 10.00 10.25 -11.75
CA SER A 14 8.90 10.50 -10.81
C SER A 14 8.10 9.22 -10.51
N ALA A 15 8.79 8.08 -10.43
CA ALA A 15 8.18 6.79 -10.11
C ALA A 15 7.50 6.83 -8.72
N CYS A 16 6.19 6.54 -8.69
CA CYS A 16 5.36 6.51 -7.49
C CYS A 16 5.01 5.10 -6.99
N GLY A 17 5.42 4.05 -7.72
CA GLY A 17 5.11 2.66 -7.38
C GLY A 17 3.75 2.23 -7.94
N SER A 18 2.88 1.74 -7.07
CA SER A 18 1.52 1.32 -7.44
C SER A 18 0.68 2.49 -7.97
N LEU A 19 -0.03 2.25 -9.08
CA LEU A 19 -1.02 3.13 -9.68
C LEU A 19 -2.46 2.75 -9.30
N GLY A 20 -2.66 2.00 -8.21
CA GLY A 20 -3.93 1.33 -7.88
C GLY A 20 -5.20 2.18 -8.03
N TYR A 21 -5.17 3.45 -7.66
CA TYR A 21 -6.31 4.36 -7.85
C TYR A 21 -6.56 4.78 -9.30
N ALA A 22 -5.50 4.98 -10.08
CA ALA A 22 -5.60 5.41 -11.47
C ALA A 22 -6.20 4.33 -12.40
N TYR A 23 -6.21 3.06 -11.99
CA TYR A 23 -6.90 1.99 -12.71
C TYR A 23 -8.38 2.30 -12.91
N THR A 24 -9.07 2.73 -11.84
CA THR A 24 -10.50 3.04 -11.89
C THR A 24 -10.78 4.18 -12.87
N ASP A 25 -9.97 5.24 -12.83
CA ASP A 25 -10.12 6.35 -13.75
C ASP A 25 -9.92 5.91 -15.20
N ALA A 26 -8.90 5.08 -15.46
CA ALA A 26 -8.61 4.56 -16.78
C ALA A 26 -9.70 3.61 -17.31
N ASP A 27 -10.40 2.89 -16.43
CA ASP A 27 -11.46 1.96 -16.80
C ASP A 27 -12.80 2.64 -17.09
N TYR A 28 -13.11 3.74 -16.40
CA TYR A 28 -14.45 4.33 -16.41
C TYR A 28 -14.52 5.75 -17.03
N ALA A 29 -13.41 6.45 -17.22
CA ALA A 29 -13.45 7.76 -17.85
C ALA A 29 -13.80 7.66 -19.35
N ASP A 30 -14.61 8.61 -19.83
CA ASP A 30 -14.93 8.72 -21.27
C ASP A 30 -13.69 9.03 -22.12
N LYS A 31 -12.70 9.71 -21.52
CA LYS A 31 -11.41 10.04 -22.14
C LYS A 31 -10.29 10.03 -21.11
N VAL A 32 -9.18 9.41 -21.46
CA VAL A 32 -8.00 9.27 -20.62
C VAL A 32 -6.81 9.98 -21.25
N VAL A 33 -6.27 10.97 -20.53
CA VAL A 33 -5.09 11.74 -20.91
C VAL A 33 -3.94 11.38 -20.00
N VAL A 34 -2.92 10.75 -20.57
CA VAL A 34 -1.70 10.35 -19.86
C VAL A 34 -0.69 11.48 -19.89
N ILE A 35 -0.32 11.97 -18.72
CA ILE A 35 0.76 12.96 -18.56
C ILE A 35 1.99 12.22 -18.05
N THR A 36 3.09 12.28 -18.80
CA THR A 36 4.33 11.55 -18.48
C THR A 36 5.53 12.49 -18.52
N ASP A 37 6.48 12.31 -17.62
CA ASP A 37 7.77 13.02 -17.65
C ASP A 37 8.97 12.12 -17.99
N ASN A 38 8.63 10.89 -18.39
CA ASN A 38 9.53 9.84 -18.84
C ASN A 38 8.88 9.08 -20.01
N LEU A 39 8.87 9.72 -21.19
CA LEU A 39 8.38 9.10 -22.41
C LEU A 39 9.40 8.04 -22.89
N VAL A 40 8.98 6.79 -23.05
CA VAL A 40 9.86 5.67 -23.45
C VAL A 40 9.50 5.10 -24.80
N GLN A 41 10.41 4.31 -25.38
CA GLN A 41 10.17 3.60 -26.64
C GLN A 41 9.13 2.49 -26.45
N TYR A 42 8.29 2.32 -27.47
CA TYR A 42 7.31 1.23 -27.51
C TYR A 42 7.98 -0.14 -27.72
N PRO A 43 7.52 -1.21 -27.05
CA PRO A 43 6.51 -1.21 -25.99
C PRO A 43 7.10 -0.88 -24.61
N ALA A 44 6.43 -0.03 -23.82
CA ALA A 44 6.78 0.14 -22.41
C ALA A 44 6.50 -1.14 -21.62
N ALA A 45 7.38 -1.46 -20.67
CA ALA A 45 7.20 -2.55 -19.71
C ALA A 45 7.86 -2.18 -18.37
N PRO A 46 7.26 -2.54 -17.22
CA PRO A 46 5.96 -3.21 -17.07
C PRO A 46 4.77 -2.34 -17.48
N VAL A 47 3.58 -2.92 -17.55
CA VAL A 47 2.33 -2.25 -17.91
C VAL A 47 1.34 -2.41 -16.77
N SER A 48 1.04 -1.32 -16.09
CA SER A 48 -0.04 -1.21 -15.10
C SER A 48 -1.35 -0.89 -15.83
N ILE A 49 -1.38 0.22 -16.58
CA ILE A 49 -2.53 0.63 -17.38
C ILE A 49 -2.16 0.40 -18.85
N PRO A 50 -2.90 -0.46 -19.58
CA PRO A 50 -2.60 -0.76 -20.97
C PRO A 50 -3.04 0.35 -21.92
N GLN A 51 -2.34 0.45 -23.06
CA GLN A 51 -2.65 1.36 -24.18
C GLN A 51 -4.13 1.38 -24.61
N THR A 52 -4.89 0.31 -24.38
CA THR A 52 -6.33 0.24 -24.70
C THR A 52 -7.20 1.16 -23.84
N LYS A 53 -6.61 1.77 -22.82
CA LYS A 53 -7.28 2.67 -21.86
C LYS A 53 -6.83 4.12 -22.02
N ALA A 54 -5.95 4.45 -22.96
CA ALA A 54 -5.40 5.79 -23.12
C ALA A 54 -5.77 6.37 -24.49
N ASP A 55 -6.28 7.61 -24.50
CA ASP A 55 -6.59 8.34 -25.74
C ASP A 55 -5.46 9.25 -26.19
N LEU A 56 -4.79 9.90 -25.22
CA LEU A 56 -3.74 10.89 -25.46
C LEU A 56 -2.56 10.66 -24.52
N VAL A 57 -1.35 10.89 -25.02
CA VAL A 57 -0.12 10.91 -24.22
C VAL A 57 0.58 12.25 -24.41
N VAL A 58 0.87 12.93 -23.32
CA VAL A 58 1.51 14.25 -23.29
C VAL A 58 2.78 14.16 -22.45
N GLU A 59 3.92 14.49 -23.06
CA GLU A 59 5.18 14.61 -22.35
C GLU A 59 5.32 16.00 -21.71
N VAL A 60 5.68 16.04 -20.43
CA VAL A 60 5.95 17.25 -19.68
C VAL A 60 7.29 17.16 -18.95
N PRO A 61 7.92 18.29 -18.54
CA PRO A 61 9.21 18.24 -17.87
C PRO A 61 9.23 17.52 -16.52
N SER A 62 8.14 17.55 -15.74
CA SER A 62 8.02 16.86 -14.46
C SER A 62 6.54 16.67 -14.09
N ILE A 63 6.19 15.51 -13.53
CA ILE A 63 4.85 15.25 -12.97
C ILE A 63 4.83 15.22 -11.44
N GLY A 64 5.99 15.30 -10.80
CA GLY A 64 6.11 15.23 -9.35
C GLY A 64 7.55 15.15 -8.86
N ASP A 65 7.71 15.19 -7.54
CA ASP A 65 9.01 15.04 -6.86
C ASP A 65 9.03 13.72 -6.07
N PRO A 66 9.88 12.74 -6.42
CA PRO A 66 10.04 11.51 -5.66
C PRO A 66 10.42 11.72 -4.20
N ALA A 67 11.17 12.79 -3.90
CA ALA A 67 11.53 13.11 -2.53
C ALA A 67 10.29 13.43 -1.68
N GLY A 68 9.20 13.87 -2.33
CA GLY A 68 7.89 14.09 -1.71
C GLY A 68 7.09 12.83 -1.39
N ILE A 69 7.46 11.66 -1.95
CA ILE A 69 6.79 10.39 -1.62
C ILE A 69 7.09 10.02 -0.16
N VAL A 70 8.31 10.27 0.30
CA VAL A 70 8.72 9.96 1.67
C VAL A 70 8.14 10.99 2.63
N SER A 71 6.98 10.68 3.20
CA SER A 71 6.43 11.47 4.31
C SER A 71 7.22 11.22 5.59
N GLY A 72 7.50 12.25 6.39
CA GLY A 72 8.11 12.11 7.71
C GLY A 72 7.30 11.24 8.68
N THR A 73 6.03 10.95 8.37
CA THR A 73 5.15 10.06 9.14
C THR A 73 5.50 8.58 8.99
N THR A 74 6.25 8.16 7.97
CA THR A 74 6.58 6.73 7.69
C THR A 74 7.61 6.13 8.64
N LYS A 75 7.93 6.82 9.74
CA LYS A 75 8.86 6.33 10.76
C LYS A 75 8.10 5.77 11.96
N VAL A 76 8.66 4.70 12.52
CA VAL A 76 8.22 4.19 13.83
C VAL A 76 8.40 5.27 14.88
N THR A 77 7.36 5.45 15.68
CA THR A 77 7.36 6.39 16.80
C THR A 77 8.43 6.02 17.84
N ARG A 78 9.13 7.03 18.38
CA ARG A 78 10.04 6.87 19.54
C ARG A 78 9.42 7.34 20.85
N ASP A 79 8.21 7.90 20.78
CA ASP A 79 7.47 8.33 21.94
C ASP A 79 7.06 7.12 22.79
N PRO A 80 7.39 7.09 24.09
CA PRO A 80 7.16 5.92 24.95
C PRO A 80 5.67 5.63 25.17
N LEU A 81 4.81 6.65 25.18
CA LEU A 81 3.36 6.47 25.31
C LEU A 81 2.79 5.82 24.05
N ARG A 82 3.18 6.31 22.87
CA ARG A 82 2.78 5.71 21.58
C ARG A 82 3.29 4.28 21.44
N LEU A 83 4.49 3.98 21.91
CA LEU A 83 5.02 2.62 21.96
C LEU A 83 4.24 1.73 22.92
N LEU A 84 3.80 2.25 24.06
CA LEU A 84 2.94 1.51 24.99
C LEU A 84 1.60 1.14 24.35
N ILE A 85 0.94 2.09 23.69
CA ILE A 85 -0.31 1.84 22.92
C ILE A 85 -0.06 0.76 21.87
N SER A 86 1.05 0.86 21.14
CA SER A 86 1.42 -0.10 20.10
C SER A 86 1.65 -1.50 20.66
N SER A 87 2.30 -1.60 21.83
CA SER A 87 2.51 -2.86 22.53
C SER A 87 1.18 -3.49 22.98
N TYR A 88 0.24 -2.70 23.49
CA TYR A 88 -1.08 -3.20 23.86
C TYR A 88 -1.88 -3.67 22.65
N ALA A 89 -1.90 -2.91 21.56
CA ALA A 89 -2.55 -3.33 20.32
C ALA A 89 -1.96 -4.64 19.78
N SER A 90 -0.63 -4.78 19.76
CA SER A 90 0.02 -6.03 19.33
C SER A 90 -0.33 -7.21 20.25
N LYS A 91 -0.36 -7.02 21.57
CA LYS A 91 -0.75 -8.09 22.52
C LYS A 91 -2.21 -8.50 22.34
N LEU A 92 -3.10 -7.55 22.05
CA LEU A 92 -4.50 -7.85 21.75
C LEU A 92 -4.61 -8.71 20.47
N ILE A 93 -3.89 -8.34 19.41
CA ILE A 93 -3.83 -9.13 18.19
C ILE A 93 -3.28 -10.53 18.48
N GLU A 94 -2.16 -10.64 19.19
CA GLU A 94 -1.52 -11.90 19.56
C GLU A 94 -2.44 -12.83 20.38
N ALA A 95 -3.33 -12.26 21.19
CA ALA A 95 -4.31 -12.99 21.99
C ALA A 95 -5.60 -13.36 21.21
N SER A 96 -5.79 -12.81 20.01
CA SER A 96 -6.95 -13.10 19.16
C SER A 96 -6.82 -14.49 18.51
N PRO A 97 -7.93 -15.13 18.12
CA PRO A 97 -7.91 -16.41 17.38
C PRO A 97 -7.35 -16.28 15.95
N TYR A 98 -7.08 -15.04 15.50
CA TYR A 98 -6.59 -14.74 14.16
C TYR A 98 -5.06 -14.73 14.07
N PHE A 99 -4.34 -14.61 15.19
CA PHE A 99 -2.87 -14.62 15.20
C PHE A 99 -2.32 -16.04 15.14
N LYS A 100 -2.37 -16.61 13.93
CA LYS A 100 -1.97 -17.97 13.56
C LYS A 100 -1.28 -17.97 12.20
N GLU A 101 -0.76 -19.13 11.81
CA GLU A 101 -0.19 -19.33 10.48
C GLU A 101 -1.17 -18.89 9.38
N GLY A 102 -0.67 -18.10 8.44
CA GLY A 102 -1.45 -17.54 7.34
C GLY A 102 -2.19 -16.24 7.67
N ILE A 103 -1.95 -15.59 8.81
CA ILE A 103 -2.58 -14.31 9.14
C ILE A 103 -2.38 -13.28 8.02
N SER A 104 -3.45 -12.60 7.65
CA SER A 104 -3.45 -11.46 6.74
C SER A 104 -3.66 -10.16 7.51
N PHE A 105 -2.92 -9.11 7.17
CA PHE A 105 -3.06 -7.86 7.91
C PHE A 105 -2.73 -6.61 7.10
N GLN A 106 -3.33 -5.51 7.53
CA GLN A 106 -3.06 -4.17 7.03
C GLN A 106 -2.70 -3.24 8.19
N THR A 107 -1.67 -2.43 7.99
CA THR A 107 -1.21 -1.46 9.01
C THR A 107 -1.14 -0.07 8.41
N GLY A 108 -1.43 0.96 9.21
CA GLY A 108 -1.23 2.34 8.79
C GLY A 108 0.22 2.66 8.42
N ALA A 109 0.40 3.70 7.60
CA ALA A 109 1.69 4.09 7.02
C ALA A 109 2.60 4.89 7.97
N GLY A 110 2.39 4.86 9.28
CA GLY A 110 3.16 5.69 10.21
C GLY A 110 2.79 5.61 11.68
N GLY A 111 3.67 6.12 12.54
CA GLY A 111 3.38 6.35 13.96
C GLY A 111 3.11 5.07 14.77
N ILE A 112 1.92 5.01 15.39
CA ILE A 112 1.48 3.89 16.24
C ILE A 112 1.26 2.62 15.40
N PRO A 113 0.44 2.62 14.32
CA PRO A 113 0.23 1.42 13.50
C PRO A 113 1.52 0.74 13.03
N LEU A 114 2.52 1.53 12.61
CA LEU A 114 3.80 0.98 12.17
C LEU A 114 4.60 0.32 13.29
N ALA A 115 4.51 0.87 14.51
CA ALA A 115 5.11 0.26 15.69
C ALA A 115 4.38 -1.02 16.11
N VAL A 116 3.06 -1.12 15.89
CA VAL A 116 2.31 -2.37 16.08
C VAL A 116 2.89 -3.46 15.18
N THR A 117 3.15 -3.16 13.91
CA THR A 117 3.79 -4.10 12.96
C THR A 117 5.14 -4.61 13.46
N ALA A 118 5.95 -3.75 14.09
CA ALA A 118 7.24 -4.15 14.65
C ALA A 118 7.08 -5.14 15.82
N PHE A 119 6.13 -4.91 16.73
CA PHE A 119 5.83 -5.87 17.80
C PHE A 119 5.22 -7.17 17.27
N MET A 120 4.36 -7.09 16.25
CA MET A 120 3.81 -8.27 15.58
C MET A 120 4.93 -9.12 14.95
N LYS A 121 5.90 -8.49 14.29
CA LYS A 121 7.08 -9.17 13.72
C LYS A 121 7.81 -10.00 14.78
N GLU A 122 8.08 -9.43 15.95
CA GLU A 122 8.73 -10.15 17.06
C GLU A 122 7.89 -11.35 17.53
N ALA A 123 6.58 -11.16 17.68
CA ALA A 123 5.66 -12.21 18.08
C ALA A 123 5.54 -13.33 17.03
N MET A 124 5.53 -12.99 15.74
CA MET A 124 5.52 -13.93 14.63
C MET A 124 6.77 -14.82 14.65
N ILE A 125 7.96 -14.20 14.77
CA ILE A 125 9.23 -14.92 14.88
C ILE A 125 9.22 -15.86 16.10
N LYS A 126 8.79 -15.36 17.27
CA LYS A 126 8.77 -16.14 18.51
C LYS A 126 7.84 -17.35 18.43
N LYS A 127 6.69 -17.22 17.77
CA LYS A 127 5.71 -18.31 17.60
C LYS A 127 5.98 -19.18 16.38
N GLY A 128 6.92 -18.80 15.53
CA GLY A 128 7.21 -19.49 14.28
C GLY A 128 6.04 -19.45 13.30
N ILE A 129 5.27 -18.37 13.28
CA ILE A 129 4.15 -18.18 12.35
C ILE A 129 4.53 -17.20 11.24
N LYS A 130 3.92 -17.39 10.06
CA LYS A 130 4.04 -16.52 8.91
C LYS A 130 2.69 -15.97 8.48
N GLY A 131 2.69 -14.76 7.92
CA GLY A 131 1.51 -14.14 7.34
C GLY A 131 1.34 -14.56 5.88
N SER A 132 0.09 -14.65 5.43
CA SER A 132 -0.23 -14.94 4.03
C SER A 132 -0.01 -13.71 3.16
N PHE A 133 -0.57 -12.56 3.54
CA PHE A 133 -0.35 -11.31 2.83
C PHE A 133 -0.45 -10.05 3.69
N GLY A 134 0.29 -9.03 3.27
CA GLY A 134 0.12 -7.65 3.70
C GLY A 134 -0.69 -6.86 2.67
N LEU A 135 -1.63 -6.03 3.11
CA LEU A 135 -2.53 -5.26 2.22
C LEU A 135 -2.46 -3.76 2.50
N GLY A 136 -2.81 -2.98 1.50
CA GLY A 136 -3.14 -1.57 1.61
C GLY A 136 -2.12 -0.74 0.87
N GLY A 137 -1.69 0.36 1.48
CA GLY A 137 -0.52 1.05 0.97
C GLY A 137 0.74 0.54 1.66
N ILE A 138 1.69 0.11 0.83
CA ILE A 138 2.87 -0.60 1.30
C ILE A 138 3.98 0.37 1.71
N THR A 139 4.64 0.05 2.82
CA THR A 139 5.84 0.75 3.32
C THR A 139 7.05 -0.18 3.29
N GLY A 140 8.24 0.38 3.49
CA GLY A 140 9.49 -0.36 3.63
C GLY A 140 9.46 -1.42 4.73
N TYR A 141 8.65 -1.23 5.78
CA TYR A 141 8.44 -2.25 6.82
C TYR A 141 7.78 -3.52 6.28
N PHE A 142 6.73 -3.38 5.47
CA PHE A 142 6.11 -4.53 4.81
C PHE A 142 7.07 -5.19 3.83
N VAL A 143 7.86 -4.38 3.11
CA VAL A 143 8.91 -4.88 2.21
C VAL A 143 9.95 -5.71 2.98
N GLU A 144 10.34 -5.30 4.18
CA GLU A 144 11.24 -6.08 5.04
C GLU A 144 10.61 -7.41 5.46
N LEU A 145 9.34 -7.41 5.89
CA LEU A 145 8.62 -8.64 6.24
C LEU A 145 8.56 -9.63 5.07
N LEU A 146 8.31 -9.12 3.85
CA LEU A 146 8.33 -9.93 2.64
C LEU A 146 9.73 -10.51 2.36
N LYS A 147 10.78 -9.70 2.48
CA LYS A 147 12.18 -10.13 2.27
C LYS A 147 12.63 -11.18 3.28
N GLU A 148 12.19 -11.06 4.53
CA GLU A 148 12.49 -12.01 5.60
C GLU A 148 11.63 -13.28 5.54
N GLY A 149 10.67 -13.35 4.60
CA GLY A 149 9.77 -14.50 4.47
C GLY A 149 8.81 -14.65 5.65
N LEU A 150 8.51 -13.54 6.32
CA LEU A 150 7.51 -13.45 7.39
C LEU A 150 6.11 -13.18 6.85
N VAL A 151 6.01 -12.64 5.63
CA VAL A 151 4.76 -12.50 4.88
C VAL A 151 5.00 -13.00 3.46
N ASP A 152 4.11 -13.83 2.93
CA ASP A 152 4.33 -14.46 1.61
C ASP A 152 4.09 -13.51 0.43
N LYS A 153 3.10 -12.60 0.55
CA LYS A 153 2.70 -11.67 -0.51
C LYS A 153 2.42 -10.27 0.02
N LEU A 154 2.63 -9.25 -0.82
CA LEU A 154 2.12 -7.90 -0.59
C LEU A 154 1.13 -7.56 -1.69
N MET A 155 0.01 -6.94 -1.33
CA MET A 155 -1.01 -6.45 -2.24
C MET A 155 -1.07 -4.93 -2.09
N ASP A 156 -0.55 -4.21 -3.09
CA ASP A 156 -0.26 -2.78 -3.01
C ASP A 156 -1.19 -1.95 -3.89
N VAL A 157 -2.09 -1.21 -3.24
CA VAL A 157 -2.93 -0.20 -3.91
C VAL A 157 -2.22 1.16 -4.01
N GLN A 158 -1.19 1.39 -3.18
CA GLN A 158 -0.46 2.65 -3.09
C GLN A 158 0.88 2.50 -2.35
N SER A 159 2.00 2.73 -3.04
CA SER A 159 3.31 2.70 -2.39
C SER A 159 3.55 3.99 -1.58
N PHE A 160 3.87 3.87 -0.29
CA PHE A 160 4.04 5.03 0.63
C PHE A 160 5.49 5.49 0.81
N ASP A 161 6.47 4.74 0.29
CA ASP A 161 7.87 5.14 0.32
C ASP A 161 8.67 4.51 -0.84
N LEU A 162 9.90 4.98 -1.03
CA LEU A 162 10.77 4.55 -2.12
C LEU A 162 11.22 3.08 -2.00
N ASP A 163 11.12 2.47 -0.82
CA ASP A 163 11.39 1.05 -0.64
C ASP A 163 10.25 0.19 -1.19
N ALA A 164 9.00 0.62 -0.97
CA ALA A 164 7.83 0.01 -1.59
C ALA A 164 7.86 0.19 -3.13
N VAL A 165 8.15 1.41 -3.62
CA VAL A 165 8.28 1.69 -5.07
C VAL A 165 9.32 0.79 -5.74
N ARG A 166 10.47 0.58 -5.08
CA ARG A 166 11.50 -0.34 -5.59
C ARG A 166 11.03 -1.79 -5.52
N SER A 167 10.43 -2.19 -4.39
CA SER A 167 10.02 -3.57 -4.18
C SER A 167 8.95 -4.03 -5.16
N ILE A 168 7.94 -3.21 -5.47
CA ILE A 168 6.87 -3.60 -6.40
C ILE A 168 7.40 -3.79 -7.82
N ARG A 169 8.51 -3.11 -8.17
CA ARG A 169 9.22 -3.30 -9.44
C ARG A 169 10.01 -4.61 -9.49
N GLU A 170 10.64 -5.00 -8.39
CA GLU A 170 11.67 -6.04 -8.38
C GLU A 170 11.19 -7.39 -7.84
N ASN A 171 10.14 -7.41 -7.02
CA ASN A 171 9.69 -8.61 -6.32
C ASN A 171 8.34 -9.08 -6.87
N PRO A 172 8.25 -10.27 -7.51
CA PRO A 172 7.00 -10.79 -8.06
C PRO A 172 5.95 -11.14 -6.99
N ASN A 173 6.34 -11.20 -5.71
CA ASN A 173 5.42 -11.38 -4.59
C ASN A 173 4.86 -10.06 -4.06
N HIS A 174 5.31 -8.92 -4.58
CA HIS A 174 4.73 -7.61 -4.34
C HIS A 174 3.85 -7.24 -5.54
N ILE A 175 2.55 -7.39 -5.35
CA ILE A 175 1.54 -7.38 -6.41
C ILE A 175 0.83 -6.02 -6.40
N GLU A 176 0.82 -5.34 -7.55
CA GLU A 176 -0.01 -4.16 -7.76
C GLU A 176 -1.49 -4.56 -7.86
N ILE A 177 -2.37 -3.84 -7.15
CA ILE A 177 -3.82 -4.04 -7.20
C ILE A 177 -4.56 -2.72 -7.45
N SER A 178 -5.71 -2.79 -8.12
CA SER A 178 -6.57 -1.61 -8.31
C SER A 178 -7.34 -1.25 -7.04
N ALA A 179 -7.82 -0.01 -6.95
CA ALA A 179 -8.72 0.40 -5.87
C ALA A 179 -10.05 -0.38 -5.88
N ASP A 180 -10.50 -0.80 -7.07
CA ASP A 180 -11.65 -1.69 -7.21
C ASP A 180 -11.39 -3.03 -6.51
N TRP A 181 -10.29 -3.72 -6.87
CA TRP A 181 -9.91 -4.98 -6.23
C TRP A 181 -9.58 -4.80 -4.75
N TYR A 182 -9.05 -3.65 -4.33
CA TYR A 182 -8.72 -3.37 -2.94
C TYR A 182 -9.96 -3.37 -2.03
N ALA A 183 -10.93 -2.47 -2.27
CA ALA A 183 -11.96 -2.16 -1.27
C ALA A 183 -13.36 -1.80 -1.84
N ASN A 184 -13.68 -2.11 -3.10
CA ASN A 184 -15.03 -1.85 -3.62
C ASN A 184 -16.07 -2.83 -3.03
N PRO A 185 -17.11 -2.35 -2.30
CA PRO A 185 -18.13 -3.23 -1.74
C PRO A 185 -19.08 -3.86 -2.78
N TRP A 186 -19.06 -3.38 -4.03
CA TRP A 186 -19.98 -3.78 -5.09
C TRP A 186 -19.35 -4.64 -6.20
N ASN A 187 -18.08 -5.05 -6.04
CA ASN A 187 -17.44 -5.95 -6.98
C ASN A 187 -17.58 -7.43 -6.57
N CYS A 188 -16.97 -8.32 -7.36
CA CYS A 188 -17.06 -9.77 -7.13
C CYS A 188 -16.12 -10.29 -6.03
N GLY A 189 -15.26 -9.45 -5.44
CA GLY A 189 -14.29 -9.88 -4.43
C GLY A 189 -13.24 -8.81 -4.13
N ALA A 190 -13.46 -8.05 -3.06
CA ALA A 190 -12.49 -7.10 -2.55
C ALA A 190 -11.45 -7.76 -1.64
N ALA A 191 -10.18 -7.36 -1.75
CA ALA A 191 -9.06 -7.89 -0.96
C ALA A 191 -9.27 -7.65 0.55
N VAL A 192 -9.89 -6.53 0.93
CA VAL A 192 -10.23 -6.25 2.35
C VAL A 192 -11.17 -7.29 2.96
N ASN A 193 -11.96 -8.02 2.17
CA ASN A 193 -12.83 -9.09 2.68
C ASN A 193 -12.03 -10.32 3.13
N MET A 194 -10.75 -10.40 2.76
CA MET A 194 -9.83 -11.47 3.12
C MET A 194 -8.86 -11.07 4.24
N LEU A 195 -9.01 -9.88 4.84
CA LEU A 195 -8.19 -9.41 5.96
C LEU A 195 -8.64 -10.00 7.30
N ASP A 196 -7.69 -10.54 8.07
CA ASP A 196 -7.93 -10.95 9.46
C ASP A 196 -7.84 -9.76 10.42
N VAL A 197 -6.88 -8.86 10.20
CA VAL A 197 -6.58 -7.74 11.11
C VAL A 197 -6.28 -6.45 10.34
N VAL A 198 -6.86 -5.34 10.78
CA VAL A 198 -6.49 -4.00 10.32
C VAL A 198 -6.17 -3.10 11.52
N ILE A 199 -5.07 -2.35 11.43
CA ILE A 199 -4.67 -1.36 12.44
C ILE A 199 -4.86 0.04 11.88
N LEU A 200 -5.85 0.75 12.44
CA LEU A 200 -6.26 2.09 12.04
C LEU A 200 -5.92 3.14 13.11
N GLY A 201 -6.03 4.41 12.72
CA GLY A 201 -6.04 5.55 13.63
C GLY A 201 -7.36 6.32 13.52
N ALA A 202 -7.67 7.11 14.54
CA ALA A 202 -8.84 7.99 14.56
C ALA A 202 -8.47 9.32 15.24
N THR A 203 -9.12 10.40 14.84
CA THR A 203 -9.02 11.71 15.50
C THR A 203 -9.89 11.73 16.75
N GLU A 204 -11.09 11.17 16.65
CA GLU A 204 -12.05 11.04 17.75
C GLU A 204 -12.70 9.66 17.70
N VAL A 205 -13.04 9.11 18.86
CA VAL A 205 -13.84 7.88 19.00
C VAL A 205 -14.87 8.12 20.10
N ASP A 206 -16.15 7.92 19.80
CA ASP A 206 -17.22 8.06 20.79
C ASP A 206 -17.46 6.76 21.59
N THR A 207 -18.40 6.78 22.53
CA THR A 207 -18.69 5.62 23.39
C THR A 207 -19.41 4.48 22.67
N ASP A 208 -19.91 4.74 21.46
CA ASP A 208 -20.58 3.76 20.60
C ASP A 208 -19.61 3.18 19.55
N PHE A 209 -18.31 3.49 19.67
CA PHE A 209 -17.23 3.07 18.78
C PHE A 209 -17.32 3.65 17.36
N ASN A 210 -18.03 4.76 17.15
CA ASN A 210 -17.89 5.50 15.90
C ASN A 210 -16.54 6.20 15.87
N ALA A 211 -15.79 6.01 14.77
CA ALA A 211 -14.48 6.62 14.58
C ALA A 211 -14.56 7.78 13.60
N ASN A 212 -14.13 8.96 14.04
CA ASN A 212 -14.00 10.14 13.19
C ASN A 212 -12.56 10.31 12.72
N VAL A 213 -12.37 10.39 11.40
CA VAL A 213 -11.09 10.71 10.74
C VAL A 213 -11.16 12.02 9.94
N ASN A 214 -12.31 12.70 9.96
CA ASN A 214 -12.53 13.97 9.29
C ASN A 214 -12.99 15.03 10.30
N THR A 215 -12.17 16.05 10.52
CA THR A 215 -12.55 17.19 11.37
C THR A 215 -12.71 18.47 10.56
N GLU A 216 -12.94 18.37 9.25
CA GLU A 216 -13.38 19.53 8.47
C GLU A 216 -14.69 20.06 9.05
N ALA A 217 -14.65 21.33 9.47
CA ALA A 217 -15.80 22.12 9.87
C ALA A 217 -16.49 22.71 8.64
#